data_AF-A0A9E3VVI1-F1
#
_entry.id   AF-A0A9E3VVI1-F1
#
_cell.length_a   1.000
_cell.length_b   1.000
_cell.length_c   1.000
_cell.angle_alpha   90.00
_cell.angle_beta   90.00
_cell.angle_gamma   90.00
#
_symmetry.space_group_name_H-M   'P 1'
#
loop_
_entity.id
_entity.type
_entity.pdbx_description
1 polymer ?
#
loop_
_entity_poly.entity_id
_entity_poly.type
_entity_poly.pdbx_seq_one_letter_code
_entity_poly.pdbx_strand_id
1 'polypeptide(L)'
;MEHQPVIEALDEFVRARDTGVGTTVPDRRGKVDAAWWAEVRRVVSRAIPDDRAGALIFTDSQRRLIDFGLVDHPSIRSAAAHPGAHRIEGIQLFHESLDAVLDDVLRRDAVKEHRAELDALQQDIALWPQTHLAHIRYRDGKVNELLGDSPRCTHALKLFAEIDEKLEQLKQLEAKGRLSGALTESERGTLATLKRFIQARREQLSGILAPVTPKTAIVQTELASAAMAASEAAEASVAHLIELQDKRRGLEQRVIEQESAARRVTRDEIEKALTRELDSVASLLRLAARYARKTECAVPLDEDTIHVDANQAADAADHLLHYDPHLIDNPLAARFGPPDLLLAPGVGHGVFDASRNRWILPQRCPTSAIAGLAHAAILYRMEVDSRECGNRLLNSYRESIPGDHGARSNLKLRTALIADYIEWMTKETIGAEALPRECREWFESNIAPDKTQPWLPPEYRHKTARQLAQIRSELRAQADSADRLYRLGAISWLLAKGDPAEIVNAGDCFERAVNLSPDHTPSVYSAAAVNMHLQRYQQAIDGFRRFTELHPAGWWARKAVELCAGCR
;
A
#
# COMPACT_ATOMS: atom_id res chain seq x y z
N MET A 1 -21.47 -38.37 -4.93
CA MET A 1 -20.07 -37.89 -5.00
C MET A 1 -20.08 -36.38 -4.99
N GLU A 2 -19.13 -35.76 -4.29
CA GLU A 2 -18.93 -34.30 -4.41
C GLU A 2 -18.54 -33.96 -5.85
N HIS A 3 -18.97 -32.78 -6.33
CA HIS A 3 -18.59 -32.24 -7.63
C HIS A 3 -18.93 -33.13 -8.84
N GLN A 4 -19.94 -34.01 -8.71
CA GLN A 4 -20.37 -34.96 -9.73
C GLN A 4 -20.54 -34.36 -11.16
N PRO A 5 -21.14 -33.17 -11.35
CA PRO A 5 -21.28 -32.59 -12.69
C PRO A 5 -19.94 -32.28 -13.36
N VAL A 6 -18.93 -31.89 -12.57
CA VAL A 6 -17.56 -31.61 -13.07
C VAL A 6 -16.87 -32.92 -13.45
N ILE A 7 -17.02 -33.95 -12.62
CA ILE A 7 -16.46 -35.29 -12.86
C ILE A 7 -17.03 -35.90 -14.14
N GLU A 8 -18.34 -35.81 -14.36
CA GLU A 8 -18.98 -36.32 -15.58
C GLU A 8 -18.48 -35.61 -16.85
N ALA A 9 -18.30 -34.29 -16.78
CA ALA A 9 -17.73 -33.51 -17.87
C ALA A 9 -16.26 -33.90 -18.15
N LEU A 10 -15.48 -34.20 -17.10
CA LEU A 10 -14.10 -34.69 -17.21
C LEU A 10 -14.04 -36.08 -17.84
N ASP A 11 -14.93 -37.00 -17.44
CA ASP A 11 -15.02 -38.33 -18.04
C ASP A 11 -15.36 -38.26 -19.54
N GLU A 12 -16.24 -37.34 -19.94
CA GLU A 12 -16.53 -37.09 -21.36
C GLU A 12 -15.28 -36.53 -22.08
N PHE A 13 -14.58 -35.57 -21.48
CA PHE A 13 -13.37 -34.96 -22.03
C PHE A 13 -12.22 -35.97 -22.20
N VAL A 14 -11.97 -36.82 -21.20
CA VAL A 14 -10.89 -37.82 -21.23
C VAL A 14 -11.19 -38.89 -22.27
N ARG A 15 -12.41 -39.45 -22.29
CA ARG A 15 -12.82 -40.42 -23.32
C ARG A 15 -12.67 -39.85 -24.72
N ALA A 16 -13.06 -38.60 -24.90
CA ALA A 16 -12.92 -37.90 -26.17
C ALA A 16 -11.47 -37.73 -26.62
N ARG A 17 -10.59 -37.29 -25.72
CA ARG A 17 -9.16 -37.12 -25.97
C ARG A 17 -8.51 -38.44 -26.37
N ASP A 18 -8.85 -39.51 -25.66
CA ASP A 18 -8.22 -40.81 -25.83
C ASP A 18 -8.77 -41.57 -27.07
N THR A 19 -10.02 -41.34 -27.48
CA THR A 19 -10.64 -41.99 -28.65
C THR A 19 -10.49 -41.23 -29.96
N GLY A 20 -10.24 -39.91 -29.94
CA GLY A 20 -10.12 -39.08 -31.13
C GLY A 20 -11.43 -38.89 -31.92
N VAL A 21 -12.60 -39.28 -31.37
CA VAL A 21 -13.90 -39.24 -32.05
C VAL A 21 -14.85 -38.21 -31.42
N GLY A 22 -15.54 -37.41 -32.25
CA GLY A 22 -16.57 -36.44 -31.87
C GLY A 22 -16.11 -34.97 -31.85
N THR A 23 -16.92 -34.07 -31.27
CA THR A 23 -16.71 -32.61 -31.20
C THR A 23 -15.28 -32.22 -30.80
N THR A 24 -14.83 -31.04 -31.26
CA THR A 24 -13.44 -30.61 -31.09
C THR A 24 -13.03 -30.55 -29.61
N VAL A 25 -11.76 -30.85 -29.31
CA VAL A 25 -11.20 -30.79 -27.94
C VAL A 25 -11.47 -29.44 -27.24
N PRO A 26 -11.41 -28.28 -27.92
CA PRO A 26 -11.80 -27.00 -27.35
C PRO A 26 -13.26 -26.93 -26.86
N ASP A 27 -14.22 -27.45 -27.64
CA ASP A 27 -15.65 -27.41 -27.25
C ASP A 27 -15.91 -28.21 -25.97
N ARG A 28 -15.25 -29.37 -25.84
CA ARG A 28 -15.39 -30.24 -24.66
C ARG A 28 -14.70 -29.64 -23.44
N ARG A 29 -13.58 -28.94 -23.61
CA ARG A 29 -12.95 -28.17 -22.53
C ARG A 29 -13.87 -27.05 -22.02
N GLY A 30 -14.54 -26.34 -22.93
CA GLY A 30 -15.55 -25.34 -22.57
C GLY A 30 -16.70 -25.92 -21.74
N LYS A 31 -17.13 -27.16 -22.01
CA LYS A 31 -18.11 -27.86 -21.16
C LYS A 31 -17.60 -28.11 -19.74
N VAL A 32 -16.34 -28.53 -19.59
CA VAL A 32 -15.73 -28.74 -18.27
C VAL A 32 -15.66 -27.42 -17.49
N ASP A 33 -15.23 -26.33 -18.14
CA ASP A 33 -15.19 -25.00 -17.51
C ASP A 33 -16.59 -24.52 -17.08
N ALA A 34 -17.59 -24.69 -17.94
CA ALA A 34 -18.98 -24.34 -17.62
C ALA A 34 -19.52 -25.16 -16.43
N ALA A 35 -19.25 -26.46 -16.40
CA ALA A 35 -19.62 -27.34 -15.28
C ALA A 35 -18.95 -26.90 -13.97
N TRP A 36 -17.66 -26.51 -14.03
CA TRP A 36 -16.92 -26.01 -12.88
C TRP A 36 -17.52 -24.70 -12.34
N TRP A 37 -17.78 -23.70 -13.18
CA TRP A 37 -18.37 -22.44 -12.74
C TRP A 37 -19.78 -22.64 -12.14
N ALA A 38 -20.58 -23.54 -12.70
CA ALA A 38 -21.90 -23.87 -12.15
C ALA A 38 -21.77 -24.52 -10.76
N GLU A 39 -20.81 -25.42 -10.59
CA GLU A 39 -20.54 -26.08 -9.32
C GLU A 39 -20.00 -25.10 -8.26
N VAL A 40 -19.08 -24.21 -8.61
CA VAL A 40 -18.58 -23.16 -7.70
C VAL A 40 -19.72 -22.25 -7.23
N ARG A 41 -20.59 -21.78 -8.13
CA ARG A 41 -21.78 -20.99 -7.72
C ARG A 41 -22.65 -21.73 -6.72
N ARG A 42 -22.88 -23.03 -6.93
CA ARG A 42 -23.67 -23.87 -6.04
C ARG A 42 -23.01 -24.03 -4.68
N VAL A 43 -21.69 -24.22 -4.62
CA VAL A 43 -20.92 -24.33 -3.37
C VAL A 43 -20.95 -23.00 -2.61
N VAL A 44 -20.68 -21.88 -3.28
CA VAL A 44 -20.66 -20.55 -2.67
C VAL A 44 -22.03 -20.15 -2.13
N SER A 45 -23.11 -20.35 -2.89
CA SER A 45 -24.49 -20.05 -2.43
C SER A 45 -24.89 -20.84 -1.17
N ARG A 46 -24.40 -22.08 -1.03
CA ARG A 46 -24.61 -22.93 0.15
C ARG A 46 -23.73 -22.53 1.34
N ALA A 47 -22.58 -21.91 1.10
CA ALA A 47 -21.65 -21.48 2.14
C ALA A 47 -22.06 -20.16 2.82
N ILE A 48 -23.06 -19.45 2.28
CA ILE A 48 -23.59 -18.22 2.89
C ILE A 48 -24.20 -18.57 4.26
N PRO A 49 -23.70 -17.98 5.36
CA PRO A 49 -24.14 -18.32 6.71
C PRO A 49 -25.57 -17.83 6.95
N ASP A 50 -26.37 -18.65 7.64
CA ASP A 50 -27.78 -18.32 7.93
C ASP A 50 -27.92 -17.11 8.87
N ASP A 51 -26.99 -16.96 9.81
CA ASP A 51 -26.92 -15.83 10.75
C ASP A 51 -26.35 -14.54 10.15
N ARG A 52 -25.73 -14.64 8.96
CA ARG A 52 -25.07 -13.53 8.23
C ARG A 52 -23.95 -12.84 9.02
N ALA A 53 -23.51 -13.46 10.12
CA ALA A 53 -22.47 -12.94 11.01
C ALA A 53 -21.13 -13.69 10.82
N GLY A 54 -21.17 -14.92 10.30
CA GLY A 54 -19.97 -15.71 9.99
C GLY A 54 -19.25 -15.33 8.69
N ALA A 55 -18.05 -15.88 8.51
CA ALA A 55 -17.36 -15.96 7.21
C ALA A 55 -17.94 -17.11 6.36
N LEU A 56 -17.55 -17.20 5.07
CA LEU A 56 -17.88 -18.35 4.25
C LEU A 56 -17.11 -19.58 4.74
N ILE A 57 -17.82 -20.66 5.06
CA ILE A 57 -17.21 -21.89 5.56
C ILE A 57 -17.17 -22.92 4.43
N PHE A 58 -15.96 -23.32 4.04
CA PHE A 58 -15.71 -24.32 3.01
C PHE A 58 -14.94 -25.52 3.59
N THR A 59 -15.30 -26.72 3.15
CA THR A 59 -14.50 -27.94 3.39
C THR A 59 -13.19 -27.90 2.59
N ASP A 60 -12.21 -28.72 2.94
CA ASP A 60 -10.94 -28.80 2.19
C ASP A 60 -11.14 -29.19 0.72
N SER A 61 -12.13 -30.04 0.45
CA SER A 61 -12.54 -30.42 -0.91
C SER A 61 -13.09 -29.21 -1.69
N GLN A 62 -13.97 -28.42 -1.06
CA GLN A 62 -14.53 -27.21 -1.65
C GLN A 62 -13.48 -26.12 -1.88
N ARG A 63 -12.54 -25.94 -0.94
CA ARG A 63 -11.40 -25.01 -1.12
C ARG A 63 -10.53 -25.44 -2.30
N ARG A 64 -10.23 -26.74 -2.43
CA ARG A 64 -9.50 -27.28 -3.58
C ARG A 64 -10.20 -27.01 -4.91
N LEU A 65 -11.53 -27.15 -4.95
CA LEU A 65 -12.32 -26.79 -6.12
C LEU A 65 -12.21 -25.28 -6.43
N ILE A 66 -12.46 -24.42 -5.44
CA ILE A 66 -12.59 -22.96 -5.61
C ILE A 66 -11.25 -22.31 -5.92
N ASP A 67 -10.20 -22.63 -5.17
CA ASP A 67 -8.92 -21.94 -5.28
C ASP A 67 -8.03 -22.49 -6.39
N PHE A 68 -8.13 -23.79 -6.67
CA PHE A 68 -7.18 -24.51 -7.53
C PHE A 68 -7.83 -25.24 -8.71
N GLY A 69 -9.16 -25.25 -8.81
CA GLY A 69 -9.86 -25.96 -9.87
C GLY A 69 -9.75 -27.49 -9.76
N LEU A 70 -9.39 -28.00 -8.57
CA LEU A 70 -9.09 -29.42 -8.35
C LEU A 70 -10.34 -30.19 -7.91
N VAL A 71 -10.53 -31.37 -8.50
CA VAL A 71 -11.53 -32.37 -8.09
C VAL A 71 -10.85 -33.74 -8.02
N ASP A 72 -11.41 -34.65 -7.21
CA ASP A 72 -10.91 -36.02 -7.08
C ASP A 72 -11.22 -36.82 -8.36
N HIS A 73 -10.31 -36.75 -9.34
CA HIS A 73 -10.44 -37.44 -10.63
C HIS A 73 -9.08 -37.94 -11.15
N PRO A 74 -8.96 -39.19 -11.65
CA PRO A 74 -7.67 -39.78 -12.05
C PRO A 74 -6.89 -39.02 -13.15
N SER A 75 -7.59 -38.30 -14.02
CA SER A 75 -6.95 -37.49 -15.07
C SER A 75 -6.32 -36.20 -14.56
N ILE A 76 -6.74 -35.74 -13.38
CA ILE A 76 -6.12 -34.62 -12.68
C ILE A 76 -4.96 -35.22 -11.91
N ARG A 77 -3.79 -35.29 -12.54
CA ARG A 77 -2.56 -35.70 -11.85
C ARG A 77 -2.32 -34.73 -10.70
N SER A 78 -1.90 -35.24 -9.54
CA SER A 78 -1.62 -34.50 -8.29
C SER A 78 -0.42 -33.54 -8.40
N ALA A 79 -0.27 -32.81 -9.51
CA ALA A 79 0.94 -32.09 -9.87
C ALA A 79 1.17 -30.80 -9.05
N ALA A 80 0.31 -30.48 -8.09
CA ALA A 80 0.64 -29.55 -7.05
C ALA A 80 0.54 -30.30 -5.73
N ALA A 81 1.70 -30.61 -5.13
CA ALA A 81 1.79 -30.75 -3.69
C ALA A 81 0.93 -29.66 -3.08
N HIS A 82 0.01 -30.01 -2.17
CA HIS A 82 -0.71 -29.03 -1.35
C HIS A 82 0.31 -27.97 -0.90
N PRO A 83 0.35 -26.76 -1.48
CA PRO A 83 1.14 -25.72 -0.88
C PRO A 83 0.39 -25.51 0.43
N GLY A 84 1.05 -25.76 1.56
CA GLY A 84 0.49 -25.35 2.84
C GLY A 84 -0.02 -23.93 2.64
N ALA A 85 -1.30 -23.70 2.94
CA ALA A 85 -1.97 -22.42 2.76
C ALA A 85 -1.40 -21.40 3.75
N HIS A 86 -0.09 -21.15 3.64
CA HIS A 86 0.58 -20.08 4.31
C HIS A 86 0.11 -18.82 3.61
N ARG A 87 -0.69 -18.06 4.36
CA ARG A 87 -1.15 -16.75 3.92
C ARG A 87 0.07 -15.86 3.73
N ILE A 88 0.28 -15.41 2.49
CA ILE A 88 1.28 -14.42 2.15
C ILE A 88 0.57 -13.08 2.09
N GLU A 89 1.10 -12.07 2.79
CA GLU A 89 0.52 -10.73 2.79
C GLU A 89 0.47 -10.15 1.37
N GLY A 90 -0.66 -9.54 0.99
CA GLY A 90 -0.88 -8.99 -0.35
C GLY A 90 -1.27 -10.03 -1.43
N ILE A 91 -1.28 -11.33 -1.11
CA ILE A 91 -1.72 -12.39 -2.02
C ILE A 91 -2.99 -13.04 -1.46
N GLN A 92 -4.04 -13.05 -2.27
CA GLN A 92 -5.33 -13.64 -1.93
C GLN A 92 -5.59 -14.88 -2.79
N LEU A 93 -6.12 -15.92 -2.16
CA LEU A 93 -6.78 -17.02 -2.86
C LEU A 93 -8.22 -16.66 -3.21
N PHE A 94 -8.85 -17.44 -4.10
CA PHE A 94 -10.16 -17.07 -4.62
C PHE A 94 -11.26 -17.09 -3.56
N HIS A 95 -11.25 -18.04 -2.62
CA HIS A 95 -12.20 -18.04 -1.50
C HIS A 95 -12.04 -16.80 -0.60
N GLU A 96 -10.81 -16.33 -0.37
CA GLU A 96 -10.53 -15.13 0.45
C GLU A 96 -11.08 -13.87 -0.24
N SER A 97 -10.99 -13.80 -1.57
CA SER A 97 -11.64 -12.73 -2.33
C SER A 97 -13.16 -12.77 -2.20
N LEU A 98 -13.78 -13.95 -2.07
CA LEU A 98 -15.23 -14.08 -1.84
C LEU A 98 -15.61 -13.65 -0.42
N ASP A 99 -14.79 -13.99 0.58
CA ASP A 99 -14.96 -13.48 1.95
C ASP A 99 -14.85 -11.95 1.99
N ALA A 100 -13.91 -11.34 1.26
CA ALA A 100 -13.80 -9.89 1.16
C ALA A 100 -15.07 -9.24 0.54
N VAL A 101 -15.71 -9.91 -0.43
CA VAL A 101 -17.02 -9.45 -0.96
C VAL A 101 -18.11 -9.54 0.10
N LEU A 102 -18.14 -10.63 0.87
CA LEU A 102 -19.09 -10.78 1.96
C LEU A 102 -18.89 -9.68 3.01
N ASP A 103 -17.66 -9.36 3.35
CA ASP A 103 -17.31 -8.32 4.32
C ASP A 103 -17.70 -6.92 3.82
N ASP A 104 -17.48 -6.60 2.53
CA ASP A 104 -17.90 -5.33 1.91
C ASP A 104 -19.43 -5.18 1.90
N VAL A 105 -20.16 -6.22 1.46
CA VAL A 105 -21.63 -6.21 1.42
C VAL A 105 -22.23 -6.05 2.81
N LEU A 106 -21.62 -6.70 3.81
CA LEU A 106 -22.01 -6.59 5.21
C LEU A 106 -21.39 -5.37 5.91
N ARG A 107 -20.65 -4.52 5.17
CA ARG A 107 -20.04 -3.27 5.65
C ARG A 107 -19.11 -3.48 6.85
N ARG A 108 -18.55 -4.67 7.01
CA ARG A 108 -17.74 -5.04 8.17
C ARG A 108 -16.46 -4.23 8.23
N ASP A 109 -15.80 -4.03 7.09
CA ASP A 109 -14.59 -3.21 7.01
C ASP A 109 -14.88 -1.73 7.29
N ALA A 110 -15.94 -1.17 6.71
CA ALA A 110 -16.35 0.21 7.00
C ALA A 110 -16.68 0.43 8.48
N VAL A 111 -17.39 -0.51 9.11
CA VAL A 111 -17.68 -0.45 10.56
C VAL A 111 -16.39 -0.57 11.38
N LYS A 112 -15.49 -1.48 11.01
CA LYS A 112 -14.20 -1.67 11.69
C LYS A 112 -13.31 -0.43 11.59
N GLU A 113 -13.23 0.18 10.42
CA GLU A 113 -12.46 1.41 10.17
C GLU A 113 -13.01 2.58 11.01
N HIS A 114 -14.32 2.82 10.95
CA HIS A 114 -14.94 3.88 11.76
C HIS A 114 -14.78 3.64 13.26
N ARG A 115 -14.80 2.38 13.73
CA ARG A 115 -14.53 2.06 15.13
C ARG A 115 -13.06 2.32 15.50
N ALA A 116 -12.11 1.95 14.64
CA ALA A 116 -10.70 2.23 14.89
C ALA A 116 -10.41 3.74 14.94
N GLU A 117 -11.00 4.52 14.03
CA GLU A 117 -10.96 5.98 14.07
C GLU A 117 -11.61 6.54 15.35
N LEU A 118 -12.72 5.96 15.78
CA LEU A 118 -13.41 6.35 17.01
C LEU A 118 -12.54 6.10 18.25
N ASP A 119 -11.89 4.93 18.31
CA ASP A 119 -10.97 4.56 19.40
C ASP A 119 -9.77 5.51 19.43
N ALA A 120 -9.20 5.86 18.27
CA ALA A 120 -8.10 6.83 18.18
C ALA A 120 -8.53 8.23 18.67
N LEU A 121 -9.70 8.71 18.23
CA LEU A 121 -10.26 9.97 18.72
C LEU A 121 -10.52 9.94 20.23
N GLN A 122 -10.99 8.81 20.78
CA GLN A 122 -11.19 8.66 22.21
C GLN A 122 -9.88 8.71 22.99
N GLN A 123 -8.80 8.13 22.46
CA GLN A 123 -7.47 8.22 23.04
C GLN A 123 -6.97 9.67 23.06
N ASP A 124 -7.13 10.41 21.95
CA ASP A 124 -6.74 11.83 21.87
C ASP A 124 -7.52 12.69 22.89
N ILE A 125 -8.84 12.47 22.99
CA ILE A 125 -9.69 13.14 23.99
C ILE A 125 -9.26 12.78 25.42
N ALA A 126 -8.89 11.52 25.67
CA ALA A 126 -8.43 11.08 26.99
C ALA A 126 -7.06 11.67 27.38
N LEU A 127 -6.19 11.97 26.41
CA LEU A 127 -4.91 12.63 26.63
C LEU A 127 -5.01 14.15 26.78
N TRP A 128 -6.09 14.76 26.27
CA TRP A 128 -6.30 16.21 26.29
C TRP A 128 -6.11 16.88 27.67
N PRO A 129 -6.59 16.33 28.81
CA PRO A 129 -6.38 16.99 30.10
C PRO A 129 -4.90 17.19 30.44
N GLN A 130 -4.04 16.25 30.03
CA GLN A 130 -2.60 16.33 30.28
C GLN A 130 -1.93 17.39 29.39
N THR A 131 -2.29 17.43 28.10
CA THR A 131 -1.74 18.41 27.15
C THR A 131 -2.21 19.82 27.50
N HIS A 132 -3.49 19.99 27.83
CA HIS A 132 -4.05 21.25 28.28
C HIS A 132 -3.38 21.75 29.57
N LEU A 133 -3.22 20.88 30.56
CA LEU A 133 -2.55 21.22 31.82
C LEU A 133 -1.07 21.58 31.61
N ALA A 134 -0.38 20.99 30.63
CA ALA A 134 0.99 21.37 30.30
C ALA A 134 1.11 22.82 29.82
N HIS A 135 0.16 23.29 28.98
CA HIS A 135 0.11 24.70 28.57
C HIS A 135 -0.13 25.64 29.75
N ILE A 136 -1.07 25.28 30.64
CA ILE A 136 -1.35 26.03 31.88
C ILE A 136 -0.12 26.10 32.78
N ARG A 137 0.54 24.97 33.05
CA ARG A 137 1.74 24.92 33.90
C ARG A 137 2.90 25.72 33.32
N TYR A 138 3.10 25.65 32.00
CA TYR A 138 4.14 26.43 31.33
C TYR A 138 3.86 27.93 31.41
N ARG A 139 2.62 28.36 31.14
CA ARG A 139 2.16 29.75 31.32
C ARG A 139 2.43 30.22 32.74
N ASP A 140 1.93 29.49 33.73
CA ASP A 140 2.01 29.89 35.13
C ASP A 140 3.47 29.92 35.61
N GLY A 141 4.33 29.03 35.11
CA GLY A 141 5.77 29.07 35.34
C GLY A 141 6.41 30.35 34.80
N LYS A 142 6.04 30.80 33.60
CA LYS A 142 6.54 32.05 33.01
C LYS A 142 6.05 33.29 33.74
N VAL A 143 4.81 33.28 34.25
CA VAL A 143 4.29 34.37 35.10
C VAL A 143 5.06 34.44 36.43
N ASN A 144 5.33 33.29 37.05
CA ASN A 144 6.15 33.24 38.27
C ASN A 144 7.59 33.72 38.04
N GLU A 145 8.21 33.34 36.92
CA GLU A 145 9.54 33.81 36.53
C GLU A 145 9.58 35.33 36.31
N LEU A 146 8.51 35.89 35.73
CA LEU A 146 8.39 37.32 35.46
C LEU A 146 8.15 38.17 36.71
N LEU A 147 7.27 37.72 37.61
CA LEU A 147 6.72 38.54 38.70
C LEU A 147 7.16 38.11 40.11
N GLY A 148 7.81 36.96 40.25
CA GLY A 148 8.24 36.38 41.53
C GLY A 148 7.10 36.21 42.55
N ASP A 149 7.46 36.11 43.82
CA ASP A 149 6.50 36.02 44.95
C ASP A 149 5.91 37.40 45.30
N SER A 150 5.22 38.02 44.34
CA SER A 150 4.57 39.31 44.52
C SER A 150 3.05 39.21 44.54
N PRO A 151 2.34 40.14 45.20
CA PRO A 151 0.87 40.23 45.11
C PRO A 151 0.37 40.37 43.66
N ARG A 152 1.20 40.96 42.78
CA ARG A 152 0.93 41.08 41.34
C ARG A 152 0.92 39.71 40.65
N CYS A 153 1.84 38.82 41.02
CA CYS A 153 1.88 37.45 40.52
C CYS A 153 0.60 36.68 40.91
N THR A 154 0.24 36.69 42.19
CA THR A 154 -0.99 36.04 42.69
C THR A 154 -2.23 36.59 41.98
N HIS A 155 -2.28 37.90 41.75
CA HIS A 155 -3.39 38.51 41.03
C HIS A 155 -3.44 38.07 39.55
N ALA A 156 -2.31 38.05 38.84
CA ALA A 156 -2.24 37.59 37.45
C ALA A 156 -2.68 36.13 37.29
N LEU A 157 -2.18 35.23 38.12
CA LEU A 157 -2.56 33.81 38.11
C LEU A 157 -4.06 33.62 38.38
N LYS A 158 -4.63 34.41 39.30
CA LYS A 158 -6.08 34.41 39.55
C LYS A 158 -6.88 34.83 38.31
N LEU A 159 -6.45 35.88 37.61
CA LEU A 159 -7.15 36.34 36.40
C LEU A 159 -7.08 35.30 35.27
N PHE A 160 -5.94 34.61 35.12
CA PHE A 160 -5.83 33.49 34.19
C PHE A 160 -6.76 32.33 34.55
N ALA A 161 -6.82 31.94 35.83
CA ALA A 161 -7.74 30.89 36.29
C ALA A 161 -9.22 31.26 36.04
N GLU A 162 -9.60 32.52 36.26
CA GLU A 162 -10.95 33.02 35.94
C GLU A 162 -11.26 32.96 34.45
N ILE A 163 -10.28 33.19 33.57
CA ILE A 163 -10.43 32.99 32.12
C ILE A 163 -10.62 31.51 31.82
N ASP A 164 -9.72 30.65 32.31
CA ASP A 164 -9.72 29.22 32.05
C ASP A 164 -11.06 28.56 32.43
N GLU A 165 -11.65 28.94 33.57
CA GLU A 165 -12.95 28.45 34.04
C GLU A 165 -14.10 28.76 33.05
N LYS A 166 -13.99 29.84 32.28
CA LYS A 166 -15.03 30.30 31.35
C LYS A 166 -14.75 29.93 29.88
N LEU A 167 -13.55 29.47 29.57
CA LEU A 167 -13.13 29.18 28.19
C LEU A 167 -13.97 28.07 27.54
N GLU A 168 -14.24 26.98 28.26
CA GLU A 168 -15.00 25.86 27.69
C GLU A 168 -16.41 26.30 27.27
N GLN A 169 -17.14 26.97 28.17
CA GLN A 169 -18.48 27.47 27.89
C GLN A 169 -18.49 28.49 26.74
N LEU A 170 -17.49 29.38 26.68
CA LEU A 170 -17.34 30.31 25.57
C LEU A 170 -17.19 29.54 24.25
N LYS A 171 -16.24 28.61 24.19
CA LYS A 171 -15.90 27.88 22.96
C LYS A 171 -17.03 26.96 22.49
N GLN A 172 -17.78 26.35 23.41
CA GLN A 172 -18.98 25.56 23.07
C GLN A 172 -20.04 26.41 22.35
N LEU A 173 -20.33 27.62 22.85
CA LEU A 173 -21.27 28.54 22.20
C LEU A 173 -20.76 29.07 20.86
N GLU A 174 -19.45 29.34 20.74
CA GLU A 174 -18.83 29.74 19.47
C GLU A 174 -18.86 28.63 18.42
N ALA A 175 -18.67 27.37 18.83
CA ALA A 175 -18.80 26.21 17.95
C ALA A 175 -20.25 26.00 17.50
N LYS A 176 -21.20 26.05 18.44
CA LYS A 176 -22.64 25.92 18.15
C LYS A 176 -23.12 26.98 17.16
N GLY A 177 -22.74 28.24 17.36
CA GLY A 177 -23.11 29.34 16.46
C GLY A 177 -22.56 29.17 15.03
N ARG A 178 -21.38 28.54 14.87
CA ARG A 178 -20.80 28.23 13.56
C ARG A 178 -21.50 27.07 12.85
N LEU A 179 -21.90 26.03 13.59
CA LEU A 179 -22.45 24.80 13.03
C LEU A 179 -23.95 24.88 12.74
N SER A 180 -24.77 25.45 13.64
CA SER A 180 -26.23 25.41 13.51
C SER A 180 -26.85 26.70 12.96
N GLY A 181 -26.07 27.77 12.81
CA GLY A 181 -26.52 29.09 12.32
C GLY A 181 -27.56 29.80 13.21
N ALA A 182 -28.07 29.17 14.27
CA ALA A 182 -29.11 29.71 15.13
C ALA A 182 -28.78 29.44 16.61
N LEU A 183 -28.18 30.43 17.26
CA LEU A 183 -28.17 30.54 18.72
C LEU A 183 -29.51 31.15 19.18
N THR A 184 -30.07 30.63 20.26
CA THR A 184 -31.23 31.24 20.93
C THR A 184 -30.87 32.65 21.44
N GLU A 185 -31.89 33.49 21.70
CA GLU A 185 -31.68 34.84 22.22
C GLU A 185 -30.94 34.83 23.56
N SER A 186 -31.29 33.88 24.44
CA SER A 186 -30.59 33.64 25.71
C SER A 186 -29.11 33.27 25.50
N GLU A 187 -28.80 32.34 24.60
CA GLU A 187 -27.43 31.92 24.31
C GLU A 187 -26.58 33.03 23.69
N ARG A 188 -27.18 33.88 22.84
CA ARG A 188 -26.49 35.09 22.33
C ARG A 188 -26.14 36.05 23.45
N GLY A 189 -27.07 36.26 24.39
CA GLY A 189 -26.83 37.06 25.59
C GLY A 189 -25.69 36.50 26.46
N THR A 190 -25.67 35.18 26.68
CA THR A 190 -24.59 34.51 27.41
C THR A 190 -23.25 34.61 26.69
N LEU A 191 -23.21 34.36 25.38
CA LEU A 191 -22.00 34.49 24.55
C LEU A 191 -21.41 35.90 24.62
N ALA A 192 -22.25 36.94 24.46
CA ALA A 192 -21.81 38.32 24.54
C ALA A 192 -21.30 38.70 25.94
N THR A 193 -21.84 38.08 26.98
CA THR A 193 -21.41 38.29 28.37
C THR A 193 -20.05 37.64 28.64
N LEU A 194 -19.86 36.39 28.20
CA LEU A 194 -18.59 35.68 28.33
C LEU A 194 -17.46 36.37 27.55
N LYS A 195 -17.72 36.84 26.32
CA LYS A 195 -16.74 37.60 25.53
C LYS A 195 -16.30 38.88 26.23
N ARG A 196 -17.24 39.65 26.76
CA ARG A 196 -16.94 40.87 27.51
C ARG A 196 -16.15 40.57 28.79
N PHE A 197 -16.50 39.50 29.50
CA PHE A 197 -15.77 39.06 30.70
C PHE A 197 -14.30 38.72 30.38
N ILE A 198 -14.07 37.86 29.40
CA ILE A 198 -12.71 37.43 29.02
C ILE A 198 -11.89 38.63 28.50
N GLN A 199 -12.50 39.49 27.68
CA GLN A 199 -11.82 40.70 27.18
C GLN A 199 -11.38 41.62 28.32
N ALA A 200 -12.27 41.88 29.29
CA ALA A 200 -11.94 42.72 30.45
C ALA A 200 -10.79 42.12 31.29
N ARG A 201 -10.72 40.78 31.40
CA ARG A 201 -9.64 40.10 32.11
C ARG A 201 -8.30 40.16 31.36
N ARG A 202 -8.32 40.06 30.03
CA ARG A 202 -7.13 40.24 29.19
C ARG A 202 -6.56 41.65 29.28
N GLU A 203 -7.42 42.67 29.33
CA GLU A 203 -6.99 44.06 29.51
C GLU A 203 -6.30 44.27 30.87
N GLN A 204 -6.86 43.67 31.94
CA GLN A 204 -6.24 43.68 33.28
C GLN A 204 -4.88 42.96 33.28
N LEU A 205 -4.80 41.78 32.64
CA LEU A 205 -3.55 41.02 32.51
C LEU A 205 -2.48 41.79 31.75
N SER A 206 -2.84 42.45 30.65
CA SER A 206 -1.90 43.28 29.86
C SER A 206 -1.28 44.38 30.71
N GLY A 207 -2.07 45.05 31.55
CA GLY A 207 -1.55 46.05 32.49
C GLY A 207 -0.64 45.47 33.58
N ILE A 208 -0.94 44.27 34.09
CA ILE A 208 -0.16 43.63 35.16
C ILE A 208 1.18 43.09 34.63
N LEU A 209 1.21 42.56 33.41
CA LEU A 209 2.40 41.97 32.78
C LEU A 209 3.32 43.01 32.13
N ALA A 210 2.90 44.27 32.04
CA ALA A 210 3.68 45.35 31.46
C ALA A 210 5.01 45.60 32.23
N PRO A 211 6.12 45.90 31.52
CA PRO A 211 7.43 46.10 32.13
C PRO A 211 7.42 47.31 33.08
N VAL A 212 8.03 47.13 34.26
CA VAL A 212 8.01 48.14 35.34
C VAL A 212 9.15 49.15 35.20
N THR A 213 10.27 48.78 34.54
CA THR A 213 11.42 49.67 34.35
C THR A 213 12.07 49.53 32.97
N PRO A 214 12.71 50.59 32.44
CA PRO A 214 13.35 50.55 31.11
C PRO A 214 14.54 49.58 31.02
N LYS A 215 15.24 49.31 32.14
CA LYS A 215 16.46 48.49 32.16
C LYS A 215 16.21 46.98 32.08
N THR A 216 15.00 46.52 32.44
CA THR A 216 14.58 45.10 32.39
C THR A 216 13.56 44.82 31.29
N ALA A 217 13.25 45.82 30.45
CA ALA A 217 12.12 45.80 29.55
C ALA A 217 12.18 44.66 28.51
N ILE A 218 13.36 44.32 27.99
CA ILE A 218 13.49 43.28 26.95
C ILE A 218 13.11 41.89 27.50
N VAL A 219 13.78 41.43 28.56
CA VAL A 219 13.53 40.11 29.18
C VAL A 219 12.10 40.01 29.74
N GLN A 220 11.60 41.08 30.35
CA GLN A 220 10.23 41.11 30.88
C GLN A 220 9.18 41.03 29.75
N THR A 221 9.45 41.67 28.61
CA THR A 221 8.57 41.62 27.44
C THR A 221 8.56 40.21 26.81
N GLU A 222 9.71 39.54 26.73
CA GLU A 222 9.80 38.16 26.24
C GLU A 222 9.03 37.17 27.12
N LEU A 223 9.21 37.24 28.45
CA LEU A 223 8.48 36.37 29.39
C LEU A 223 6.97 36.64 29.39
N ALA A 224 6.56 37.92 29.33
CA ALA A 224 5.16 38.29 29.21
C ALA A 224 4.53 37.78 27.90
N SER A 225 5.26 37.92 26.78
CA SER A 225 4.83 37.40 25.48
C SER A 225 4.71 35.86 25.51
N ALA A 226 5.66 35.16 26.12
CA ALA A 226 5.62 33.71 26.26
C ALA A 226 4.43 33.23 27.12
N ALA A 227 4.11 33.93 28.21
CA ALA A 227 2.95 33.62 29.04
C ALA A 227 1.63 33.84 28.28
N MET A 228 1.51 34.95 27.54
CA MET A 228 0.34 35.23 26.71
C MET A 228 0.17 34.20 25.58
N ALA A 229 1.25 33.84 24.89
CA ALA A 229 1.24 32.80 23.86
C ALA A 229 0.84 31.43 24.43
N ALA A 230 1.29 31.09 25.63
CA ALA A 230 0.89 29.86 26.31
C ALA A 230 -0.60 29.88 26.73
N SER A 231 -1.14 31.05 27.09
CA SER A 231 -2.57 31.22 27.35
C SER A 231 -3.41 31.08 26.07
N GLU A 232 -2.94 31.60 24.94
CA GLU A 232 -3.58 31.42 23.64
C GLU A 232 -3.54 29.94 23.21
N ALA A 233 -2.43 29.24 23.45
CA ALA A 233 -2.32 27.80 23.22
C ALA A 233 -3.29 26.99 24.09
N ALA A 234 -3.46 27.36 25.37
CA ALA A 234 -4.46 26.75 26.24
C ALA A 234 -5.89 26.98 25.71
N GLU A 235 -6.23 28.19 25.26
CA GLU A 235 -7.52 28.47 24.61
C GLU A 235 -7.72 27.66 23.32
N ALA A 236 -6.70 27.59 22.46
CA ALA A 236 -6.74 26.82 21.23
C ALA A 236 -6.95 25.33 21.51
N SER A 237 -6.34 24.79 22.58
CA SER A 237 -6.52 23.39 22.98
C SER A 237 -7.96 23.09 23.42
N VAL A 238 -8.67 24.03 24.06
CA VAL A 238 -10.11 23.88 24.41
C VAL A 238 -10.97 23.87 23.15
N ALA A 239 -10.67 24.75 22.19
CA ALA A 239 -11.36 24.77 20.90
C ALA A 239 -11.16 23.45 20.13
N HIS A 240 -9.93 22.91 20.17
CA HIS A 240 -9.60 21.63 19.57
C HIS A 240 -10.34 20.45 20.23
N LEU A 241 -10.46 20.43 21.57
CA LEU A 241 -11.25 19.41 22.28
C LEU A 241 -12.69 19.37 21.78
N ILE A 242 -13.34 20.53 21.63
CA ILE A 242 -14.72 20.61 21.16
C ILE A 242 -14.84 20.07 19.73
N GLU A 243 -13.88 20.40 18.86
CA GLU A 243 -13.81 19.85 17.51
C GLU A 243 -13.66 18.31 17.51
N LEU A 244 -12.80 17.77 18.37
CA LEU A 244 -12.64 16.32 18.54
C LEU A 244 -13.93 15.66 19.05
N GLN A 245 -14.62 16.28 20.01
CA GLN A 245 -15.90 15.79 20.53
C GLN A 245 -17.02 15.79 19.48
N ASP A 246 -17.09 16.83 18.65
CA ASP A 246 -18.05 16.92 17.54
C ASP A 246 -17.74 15.87 16.47
N LYS A 247 -16.47 15.67 16.12
CA LYS A 247 -16.02 14.59 15.22
C LYS A 247 -16.40 13.22 15.78
N ARG A 248 -16.14 12.98 17.07
CA ARG A 248 -16.51 11.74 17.77
C ARG A 248 -18.01 11.45 17.64
N ARG A 249 -18.87 12.42 17.94
CA ARG A 249 -20.33 12.28 17.83
C ARG A 249 -20.76 11.99 16.38
N GLY A 250 -20.18 12.69 15.41
CA GLY A 250 -20.46 12.45 14.00
C GLY A 250 -20.07 11.03 13.55
N LEU A 251 -18.94 10.53 14.05
CA LEU A 251 -18.44 9.20 13.73
C LEU A 251 -19.24 8.08 14.44
N GLU A 252 -19.62 8.27 15.71
CA GLU A 252 -20.54 7.38 16.43
C GLU A 252 -21.86 7.20 15.66
N GLN A 253 -22.42 8.30 15.15
CA GLN A 253 -23.63 8.26 14.34
C GLN A 253 -23.42 7.48 13.03
N ARG A 254 -22.28 7.66 12.35
CA ARG A 254 -21.94 6.88 11.15
C ARG A 254 -21.81 5.39 11.46
N VAL A 255 -21.18 5.01 12.57
CA VAL A 255 -21.08 3.59 12.98
C VAL A 255 -22.47 2.99 13.14
N ILE A 256 -23.38 3.66 13.86
CA ILE A 256 -24.76 3.21 14.04
C ILE A 256 -25.48 3.08 12.69
N GLU A 257 -25.31 4.04 11.79
CA GLU A 257 -25.90 4.01 10.45
C GLU A 257 -25.39 2.82 9.64
N GLN A 258 -24.07 2.60 9.60
CA GLN A 258 -23.46 1.47 8.88
C GLN A 258 -23.90 0.12 9.45
N GLU A 259 -23.93 -0.03 10.77
CA GLU A 259 -24.41 -1.24 11.44
C GLU A 259 -25.89 -1.50 11.16
N SER A 260 -26.71 -0.44 11.17
CA SER A 260 -28.14 -0.57 10.85
C SER A 260 -28.37 -0.96 9.39
N ALA A 261 -27.54 -0.45 8.47
CA ALA A 261 -27.56 -0.82 7.07
C ALA A 261 -27.11 -2.27 6.88
N ALA A 262 -26.03 -2.70 7.54
CA ALA A 262 -25.55 -4.08 7.52
C ALA A 262 -26.62 -5.07 7.98
N ARG A 263 -27.39 -4.75 9.04
CA ARG A 263 -28.49 -5.60 9.53
C ARG A 263 -29.65 -5.74 8.55
N ARG A 264 -29.83 -4.78 7.63
CA ARG A 264 -30.91 -4.80 6.62
C ARG A 264 -30.54 -5.64 5.40
N VAL A 265 -29.26 -5.98 5.23
CA VAL A 265 -28.80 -6.79 4.10
C VAL A 265 -29.45 -8.16 4.11
N THR A 266 -30.04 -8.51 2.97
CA THR A 266 -30.73 -9.77 2.75
C THR A 266 -29.77 -10.83 2.21
N ARG A 267 -30.10 -12.12 2.42
CA ARG A 267 -29.35 -13.23 1.85
C ARG A 267 -29.28 -13.16 0.31
N ASP A 268 -30.36 -12.72 -0.34
CA ASP A 268 -30.44 -12.55 -1.79
C ASP A 268 -29.47 -11.46 -2.30
N GLU A 269 -29.31 -10.35 -1.56
CA GLU A 269 -28.31 -9.32 -1.89
C GLU A 269 -26.88 -9.85 -1.78
N ILE A 270 -26.58 -10.65 -0.74
CA ILE A 270 -25.28 -11.31 -0.58
C ILE A 270 -25.03 -12.25 -1.75
N GLU A 271 -25.98 -13.12 -2.07
CA GLU A 271 -25.87 -14.08 -3.17
C GLU A 271 -25.67 -13.38 -4.53
N LYS A 272 -26.39 -12.28 -4.78
CA LYS A 272 -26.20 -11.45 -5.97
C LYS A 272 -24.82 -10.83 -6.04
N ALA A 273 -24.29 -10.32 -4.92
CA ALA A 273 -22.96 -9.72 -4.88
C ALA A 273 -21.86 -10.77 -5.13
N LEU A 274 -21.93 -11.93 -4.47
CA LEU A 274 -21.00 -13.04 -4.70
C LEU A 274 -21.09 -13.56 -6.14
N THR A 275 -22.30 -13.66 -6.69
CA THR A 275 -22.50 -14.08 -8.09
C THR A 275 -21.86 -13.09 -9.08
N ARG A 276 -22.02 -11.78 -8.86
CA ARG A 276 -21.36 -10.74 -9.67
C ARG A 276 -19.84 -10.85 -9.59
N GLU A 277 -19.29 -11.18 -8.43
CA GLU A 277 -17.86 -11.38 -8.28
C GLU A 277 -17.37 -12.58 -9.10
N LEU A 278 -18.05 -13.72 -8.98
CA LEU A 278 -17.74 -14.91 -9.77
C LEU A 278 -17.81 -14.62 -11.28
N ASP A 279 -18.83 -13.88 -11.73
CA ASP A 279 -19.00 -13.46 -13.13
C ASP A 279 -17.88 -12.53 -13.60
N SER A 280 -17.46 -11.58 -12.74
CA SER A 280 -16.37 -10.66 -13.02
C SER A 280 -15.04 -11.41 -13.19
N VAL A 281 -14.68 -12.24 -12.21
CA VAL A 281 -13.44 -13.04 -12.25
C VAL A 281 -13.46 -14.02 -13.44
N ALA A 282 -14.59 -14.68 -13.72
CA ALA A 282 -14.72 -15.55 -14.89
C ALA A 282 -14.44 -14.80 -16.20
N SER A 283 -14.97 -13.58 -16.34
CA SER A 283 -14.78 -12.76 -17.53
C SER A 283 -13.31 -12.32 -17.68
N LEU A 284 -12.66 -11.97 -16.58
CA LEU A 284 -11.24 -11.60 -16.53
C LEU A 284 -10.32 -12.79 -16.82
N LEU A 285 -10.64 -13.99 -16.34
CA LEU A 285 -9.89 -15.22 -16.65
C LEU A 285 -10.03 -15.65 -18.12
N ARG A 286 -11.20 -15.45 -18.74
CA ARG A 286 -11.34 -15.62 -20.20
C ARG A 286 -10.45 -14.67 -20.97
N LEU A 287 -10.36 -13.41 -20.52
CA LEU A 287 -9.47 -12.43 -21.11
C LEU A 287 -7.99 -12.84 -20.96
N ALA A 288 -7.60 -13.33 -19.77
CA ALA A 288 -6.28 -13.88 -19.49
C ALA A 288 -5.89 -15.03 -20.43
N ALA A 289 -6.80 -16.00 -20.64
CA ALA A 289 -6.59 -17.12 -21.56
C ALA A 289 -6.41 -16.62 -23.01
N ARG A 290 -7.22 -15.65 -23.43
CA ARG A 290 -7.14 -15.06 -24.77
C ARG A 290 -5.81 -14.36 -25.02
N TYR A 291 -5.27 -13.62 -24.04
CA TYR A 291 -3.95 -13.00 -24.16
C TYR A 291 -2.84 -14.03 -24.33
N ALA A 292 -2.96 -15.19 -23.66
CA ALA A 292 -2.03 -16.31 -23.80
C ALA A 292 -2.30 -17.20 -25.02
N ARG A 293 -3.34 -16.93 -25.82
CA ARG A 293 -3.82 -17.80 -26.91
C ARG A 293 -4.10 -19.24 -26.46
N LYS A 294 -4.65 -19.39 -25.25
CA LYS A 294 -5.09 -20.66 -24.66
C LYS A 294 -6.61 -20.72 -24.64
N THR A 295 -7.15 -21.94 -24.63
CA THR A 295 -8.58 -22.16 -24.35
C THR A 295 -8.80 -22.08 -22.84
N GLU A 296 -9.71 -21.21 -22.42
CA GLU A 296 -10.07 -21.02 -21.01
C GLU A 296 -10.49 -22.33 -20.36
N CYS A 297 -10.01 -22.54 -19.13
CA CYS A 297 -10.46 -23.60 -18.27
C CYS A 297 -9.96 -23.31 -16.85
N ALA A 298 -10.84 -23.36 -15.85
CA ALA A 298 -10.41 -23.34 -14.45
C ALA A 298 -9.68 -24.65 -14.06
N VAL A 299 -10.16 -25.78 -14.58
CA VAL A 299 -9.64 -27.12 -14.27
C VAL A 299 -8.30 -27.38 -14.97
N PRO A 300 -7.28 -27.93 -14.28
CA PRO A 300 -5.92 -28.12 -14.82
C PRO A 300 -5.81 -29.22 -15.88
N LEU A 301 -6.21 -28.89 -17.11
CA LEU A 301 -6.20 -29.80 -18.27
C LEU A 301 -5.04 -29.58 -19.25
N ASP A 302 -4.23 -28.53 -19.07
CA ASP A 302 -3.11 -28.18 -19.96
C ASP A 302 -1.80 -28.74 -19.42
N GLU A 303 -1.16 -29.61 -20.21
CA GLU A 303 0.13 -30.22 -19.87
C GLU A 303 1.34 -29.30 -20.16
N ASP A 304 1.16 -28.25 -20.96
CA ASP A 304 2.22 -27.32 -21.38
C ASP A 304 2.19 -25.99 -20.62
N THR A 305 1.74 -26.03 -19.36
CA THR A 305 1.65 -24.86 -18.47
C THR A 305 2.39 -25.10 -17.17
N ILE A 306 2.84 -24.01 -16.56
CA ILE A 306 3.50 -24.03 -15.26
C ILE A 306 2.48 -23.65 -14.20
N HIS A 307 2.36 -24.47 -13.16
CA HIS A 307 1.59 -24.12 -11.98
C HIS A 307 2.31 -23.01 -11.19
N VAL A 308 1.56 -21.99 -10.78
CA VAL A 308 2.03 -20.87 -9.98
C VAL A 308 1.36 -20.94 -8.61
N ASP A 309 2.16 -21.19 -7.58
CA ASP A 309 1.74 -21.11 -6.19
C ASP A 309 1.92 -19.67 -5.61
N ALA A 310 1.53 -19.49 -4.34
CA ALA A 310 1.62 -18.20 -3.67
C ALA A 310 3.06 -17.69 -3.50
N ASN A 311 4.03 -18.58 -3.25
CA ASN A 311 5.42 -18.16 -3.10
C ASN A 311 5.99 -17.71 -4.44
N GLN A 312 5.74 -18.46 -5.51
CA GLN A 312 6.17 -18.09 -6.86
C GLN A 312 5.52 -16.78 -7.32
N ALA A 313 4.28 -16.53 -6.91
CA ALA A 313 3.59 -15.28 -7.17
C ALA A 313 4.19 -14.10 -6.37
N ALA A 314 4.57 -14.33 -5.11
CA ALA A 314 5.28 -13.35 -4.27
C ALA A 314 6.65 -13.00 -4.85
N ASP A 315 7.45 -14.02 -5.18
CA ASP A 315 8.76 -13.87 -5.83
C ASP A 315 8.64 -13.08 -7.15
N ALA A 316 7.59 -13.36 -7.93
CA ALA A 316 7.32 -12.61 -9.15
C ALA A 316 6.95 -11.14 -8.87
N ALA A 317 6.14 -10.86 -7.83
CA ALA A 317 5.78 -9.51 -7.44
C ALA A 317 7.02 -8.72 -6.98
N ASP A 318 7.86 -9.32 -6.13
CA ASP A 318 9.11 -8.72 -5.67
C ASP A 318 10.08 -8.45 -6.82
N HIS A 319 10.20 -9.38 -7.77
CA HIS A 319 11.01 -9.20 -8.98
C HIS A 319 10.51 -8.02 -9.83
N LEU A 320 9.20 -7.93 -10.06
CA LEU A 320 8.58 -6.84 -10.81
C LEU A 320 8.82 -5.50 -10.13
N LEU A 321 8.55 -5.41 -8.83
CA LEU A 321 8.79 -4.19 -8.08
C LEU A 321 10.27 -3.84 -8.13
N HIS A 322 11.17 -4.81 -7.95
CA HIS A 322 12.60 -4.57 -8.01
C HIS A 322 13.03 -3.92 -9.33
N TYR A 323 12.58 -4.43 -10.48
CA TYR A 323 12.97 -3.96 -11.81
C TYR A 323 12.03 -2.93 -12.46
N ASP A 324 10.94 -2.57 -11.80
CA ASP A 324 10.12 -1.38 -12.05
C ASP A 324 9.78 -0.67 -10.73
N PRO A 325 10.72 0.13 -10.17
CA PRO A 325 10.54 0.74 -8.86
C PRO A 325 9.36 1.70 -8.75
N HIS A 326 8.92 2.25 -9.88
CA HIS A 326 7.81 3.19 -9.93
C HIS A 326 6.46 2.52 -10.21
N LEU A 327 6.42 1.19 -10.30
CA LEU A 327 5.19 0.46 -10.59
C LEU A 327 4.08 0.84 -9.61
N ILE A 328 4.37 0.91 -8.31
CA ILE A 328 3.41 1.26 -7.26
C ILE A 328 3.66 2.63 -6.60
N ASP A 329 4.65 3.40 -7.09
CA ASP A 329 4.89 4.78 -6.63
C ASP A 329 4.17 5.75 -7.57
N ASN A 330 2.84 5.78 -7.46
CA ASN A 330 1.99 6.55 -8.35
C ASN A 330 0.72 7.08 -7.62
N PRO A 331 0.00 8.06 -8.21
CA PRO A 331 -1.17 8.68 -7.56
C PRO A 331 -2.29 7.70 -7.22
N LEU A 332 -2.48 6.65 -8.02
CA LEU A 332 -3.54 5.68 -7.82
C LEU A 332 -3.24 4.78 -6.62
N ALA A 333 -1.99 4.31 -6.50
CA ALA A 333 -1.51 3.58 -5.33
C ALA A 333 -1.49 4.46 -4.06
N ALA A 334 -1.16 5.74 -4.18
CA ALA A 334 -1.24 6.67 -3.05
C ALA A 334 -2.68 6.86 -2.53
N ARG A 335 -3.69 6.77 -3.40
CA ARG A 335 -5.11 6.95 -3.04
C ARG A 335 -5.77 5.66 -2.55
N PHE A 336 -5.49 4.51 -3.19
CA PHE A 336 -6.20 3.25 -2.94
C PHE A 336 -5.31 2.15 -2.35
N GLY A 337 -4.03 2.42 -2.10
CA GLY A 337 -3.04 1.41 -1.78
C GLY A 337 -2.50 0.71 -3.04
N PRO A 338 -1.38 -0.04 -2.90
CA PRO A 338 -0.88 -0.88 -3.98
C PRO A 338 -1.92 -1.97 -4.36
N PRO A 339 -1.94 -2.46 -5.61
CA PRO A 339 -2.87 -3.50 -5.99
C PRO A 339 -2.63 -4.82 -5.24
N ASP A 340 -3.69 -5.44 -4.73
CA ASP A 340 -3.64 -6.81 -4.22
C ASP A 340 -3.45 -7.82 -5.37
N LEU A 341 -2.93 -9.00 -5.08
CA LEU A 341 -2.77 -10.08 -6.05
C LEU A 341 -3.74 -11.24 -5.77
N LEU A 342 -4.70 -11.45 -6.67
CA LEU A 342 -5.60 -12.60 -6.64
C LEU A 342 -5.03 -13.76 -7.47
N LEU A 343 -4.78 -14.89 -6.82
CA LEU A 343 -4.57 -16.17 -7.49
C LEU A 343 -5.92 -16.85 -7.71
N ALA A 344 -6.19 -17.19 -8.97
CA ALA A 344 -7.45 -17.84 -9.34
C ALA A 344 -7.20 -19.05 -10.26
N PRO A 345 -8.05 -20.08 -10.19
CA PRO A 345 -7.92 -21.26 -11.04
C PRO A 345 -8.24 -20.88 -12.48
N GLY A 346 -7.30 -21.15 -13.37
CA GLY A 346 -7.38 -20.71 -14.75
C GLY A 346 -6.10 -20.95 -15.50
N VAL A 347 -6.09 -20.61 -16.78
CA VAL A 347 -4.89 -20.60 -17.63
C VAL A 347 -4.78 -19.26 -18.34
N GLY A 348 -3.59 -18.66 -18.37
CA GLY A 348 -3.36 -17.46 -19.16
C GLY A 348 -2.27 -16.53 -18.65
N HIS A 349 -2.23 -15.32 -19.20
CA HIS A 349 -1.45 -14.20 -18.66
C HIS A 349 -2.27 -13.41 -17.66
N GLY A 350 -1.62 -12.78 -16.67
CA GLY A 350 -2.31 -11.99 -15.67
C GLY A 350 -3.04 -10.79 -16.27
N VAL A 351 -4.09 -10.35 -15.58
CA VAL A 351 -4.91 -9.20 -15.96
C VAL A 351 -5.07 -8.24 -14.78
N PHE A 352 -5.41 -6.99 -15.06
CA PHE A 352 -5.67 -5.99 -14.02
C PHE A 352 -7.18 -5.70 -13.92
N ASP A 353 -7.70 -5.77 -12.71
CA ASP A 353 -9.08 -5.42 -12.37
C ASP A 353 -9.10 -4.00 -11.78
N ALA A 354 -9.41 -3.03 -12.64
CA ALA A 354 -9.46 -1.62 -12.25
C ALA A 354 -10.62 -1.30 -11.28
N SER A 355 -11.64 -2.17 -11.18
CA SER A 355 -12.78 -1.93 -10.30
C SER A 355 -12.45 -2.20 -8.83
N ARG A 356 -11.57 -3.18 -8.59
CA ARG A 356 -11.11 -3.59 -7.26
C ARG A 356 -9.66 -3.20 -6.97
N ASN A 357 -8.98 -2.53 -7.90
CA ASN A 357 -7.55 -2.22 -7.80
C ASN A 357 -6.73 -3.48 -7.46
N ARG A 358 -6.85 -4.55 -8.25
CA ARG A 358 -6.11 -5.80 -8.02
C ARG A 358 -5.55 -6.41 -9.30
N TRP A 359 -4.44 -7.11 -9.19
CA TRP A 359 -3.97 -8.03 -10.22
C TRP A 359 -4.66 -9.39 -10.07
N ILE A 360 -5.02 -10.01 -11.18
CA ILE A 360 -5.50 -11.40 -11.21
C ILE A 360 -4.49 -12.22 -12.00
N LEU A 361 -3.90 -13.22 -11.35
CA LEU A 361 -2.94 -14.13 -11.95
C LEU A 361 -3.55 -15.54 -12.00
N PRO A 362 -3.82 -16.07 -13.21
CA PRO A 362 -4.18 -17.47 -13.35
C PRO A 362 -3.07 -18.37 -12.82
N GLN A 363 -3.43 -19.37 -12.02
CA GLN A 363 -2.46 -20.30 -11.43
C GLN A 363 -1.80 -21.24 -12.46
N ARG A 364 -2.16 -21.17 -13.74
CA ARG A 364 -1.43 -21.83 -14.83
C ARG A 364 -0.98 -20.80 -15.84
N CYS A 365 0.32 -20.56 -15.85
CA CYS A 365 0.96 -19.62 -16.76
C CYS A 365 1.64 -20.37 -17.92
N PRO A 366 1.60 -19.85 -19.16
CA PRO A 366 2.27 -20.49 -20.30
C PRO A 366 3.80 -20.53 -20.21
N THR A 367 4.42 -19.61 -19.47
CA THR A 367 5.88 -19.43 -19.50
C THR A 367 6.51 -19.34 -18.12
N SER A 368 6.01 -18.45 -17.25
CA SER A 368 6.46 -18.31 -15.86
C SER A 368 5.50 -17.41 -15.08
N ALA A 369 5.61 -17.43 -13.74
CA ALA A 369 4.88 -16.50 -12.87
C ALA A 369 5.23 -15.04 -13.19
N ILE A 370 6.52 -14.73 -13.42
CA ILE A 370 7.00 -13.39 -13.80
C ILE A 370 6.33 -12.94 -15.11
N ALA A 371 6.28 -13.78 -16.14
CA ALA A 371 5.65 -13.42 -17.41
C ALA A 371 4.14 -13.18 -17.26
N GLY A 372 3.47 -14.02 -16.48
CA GLY A 372 2.05 -13.87 -16.16
C GLY A 372 1.75 -12.56 -15.44
N LEU A 373 2.49 -12.28 -14.36
CA LEU A 373 2.27 -11.08 -13.55
C LEU A 373 2.74 -9.80 -14.26
N ALA A 374 3.82 -9.85 -15.05
CA ALA A 374 4.29 -8.72 -15.86
C ALA A 374 3.21 -8.21 -16.81
N HIS A 375 2.41 -9.11 -17.38
CA HIS A 375 1.27 -8.75 -18.21
C HIS A 375 0.20 -7.98 -17.41
N ALA A 376 -0.12 -8.38 -16.18
CA ALA A 376 -1.06 -7.65 -15.31
C ALA A 376 -0.49 -6.28 -14.90
N ALA A 377 0.80 -6.24 -14.55
CA ALA A 377 1.48 -5.04 -14.09
C ALA A 377 1.54 -3.95 -15.17
N ILE A 378 1.83 -4.29 -16.42
CA ILE A 378 1.84 -3.30 -17.50
C ILE A 378 0.43 -2.79 -17.84
N LEU A 379 -0.60 -3.63 -17.71
CA LEU A 379 -2.00 -3.19 -17.84
C LEU A 379 -2.36 -2.18 -16.75
N TYR A 380 -1.96 -2.43 -15.50
CA TYR A 380 -2.10 -1.48 -14.40
C TYR A 380 -1.38 -0.16 -14.69
N ARG A 381 -0.11 -0.23 -15.11
CA ARG A 381 0.70 0.97 -15.41
C ARG A 381 0.08 1.81 -16.53
N MET A 382 -0.48 1.17 -17.56
CA MET A 382 -1.22 1.87 -18.63
C MET A 382 -2.54 2.47 -18.15
N GLU A 383 -3.25 1.80 -17.23
CA GLU A 383 -4.48 2.36 -16.64
C GLU A 383 -4.16 3.64 -15.86
N VAL A 384 -3.14 3.61 -15.00
CA VAL A 384 -2.64 4.78 -14.27
C VAL A 384 -2.22 5.88 -15.24
N ASP A 385 -1.44 5.54 -16.26
CA ASP A 385 -0.96 6.50 -17.26
C ASP A 385 -2.12 7.19 -17.99
N SER A 386 -3.16 6.44 -18.34
CA SER A 386 -4.32 6.96 -19.05
C SER A 386 -5.21 7.86 -18.19
N ARG A 387 -5.33 7.57 -16.88
CA ARG A 387 -6.20 8.31 -15.95
C ARG A 387 -5.52 9.51 -15.31
N GLU A 388 -4.27 9.36 -14.92
CA GLU A 388 -3.58 10.29 -14.00
C GLU A 388 -2.37 10.99 -14.66
N CYS A 389 -1.80 10.44 -15.73
CA CYS A 389 -0.54 10.94 -16.31
C CYS A 389 -0.63 11.45 -17.76
N GLY A 390 -1.83 11.49 -18.34
CA GLY A 390 -2.05 12.05 -19.68
C GLY A 390 -1.41 11.23 -20.81
N ASN A 391 -1.32 9.91 -20.66
CA ASN A 391 -0.70 8.98 -21.61
C ASN A 391 0.81 9.19 -21.85
N ARG A 392 1.54 9.71 -20.85
CA ARG A 392 2.98 10.00 -20.94
C ARG A 392 3.81 8.74 -21.19
N LEU A 393 3.46 7.61 -20.56
CA LEU A 393 4.15 6.33 -20.75
C LEU A 393 4.04 5.88 -22.22
N LEU A 394 2.82 5.81 -22.76
CA LEU A 394 2.62 5.37 -24.14
C LEU A 394 3.20 6.34 -25.18
N ASN A 395 3.15 7.65 -24.91
CA ASN A 395 3.70 8.66 -25.82
C ASN A 395 5.23 8.59 -25.87
N SER A 396 5.91 8.55 -24.72
CA SER A 396 7.37 8.42 -24.67
C SER A 396 7.86 7.11 -25.30
N TYR A 397 7.12 6.01 -25.11
CA TYR A 397 7.41 4.73 -25.75
C TYR A 397 7.32 4.84 -27.27
N ARG A 398 6.25 5.47 -27.80
CA ARG A 398 6.08 5.68 -29.24
C ARG A 398 7.22 6.49 -29.85
N GLU A 399 7.67 7.54 -29.16
CA GLU A 399 8.72 8.44 -29.65
C GLU A 399 10.09 7.74 -29.74
N SER A 400 10.31 6.72 -28.92
CA SER A 400 11.63 6.09 -28.75
C SER A 400 11.88 4.86 -29.64
N ILE A 401 10.83 4.26 -30.23
CA ILE A 401 10.98 3.03 -31.01
C ILE A 401 11.19 3.35 -32.50
N PRO A 402 12.25 2.82 -33.14
CA PRO A 402 12.52 3.06 -34.55
C PRO A 402 11.42 2.52 -35.47
N GLY A 403 11.08 3.29 -36.52
CA GLY A 403 10.22 2.85 -37.61
C GLY A 403 8.72 3.17 -37.50
N ASP A 404 8.30 3.93 -36.48
CA ASP A 404 6.87 4.18 -36.23
C ASP A 404 6.51 5.64 -35.89
N HIS A 405 7.15 6.59 -36.58
CA HIS A 405 6.78 8.01 -36.57
C HIS A 405 5.42 8.27 -37.29
N GLY A 406 4.36 7.60 -36.86
CA GLY A 406 2.97 7.98 -37.17
C GLY A 406 1.97 6.87 -37.55
N ALA A 407 2.36 5.60 -37.68
CA ALA A 407 1.51 4.60 -38.36
C ALA A 407 0.88 3.49 -37.48
N ARG A 408 1.37 3.23 -36.26
CA ARG A 408 0.72 2.25 -35.37
C ARG A 408 -0.59 2.77 -34.78
N SER A 409 -1.66 1.98 -34.95
CA SER A 409 -2.86 2.16 -34.15
C SER A 409 -2.54 2.02 -32.66
N ASN A 410 -3.26 2.75 -31.80
CA ASN A 410 -3.07 2.71 -30.35
C ASN A 410 -3.07 1.27 -29.80
N LEU A 411 -3.93 0.40 -30.36
CA LEU A 411 -3.98 -1.02 -30.03
C LEU A 411 -2.65 -1.75 -30.33
N LYS A 412 -2.07 -1.57 -31.52
CA LYS A 412 -0.79 -2.21 -31.88
C LYS A 412 0.35 -1.73 -30.98
N LEU A 413 0.36 -0.45 -30.62
CA LEU A 413 1.36 0.12 -29.72
C LEU A 413 1.26 -0.51 -28.32
N ARG A 414 0.04 -0.62 -27.76
CA ARG A 414 -0.19 -1.28 -26.48
C ARG A 414 0.25 -2.74 -26.51
N THR A 415 -0.12 -3.49 -27.56
CA THR A 415 0.31 -4.89 -27.70
C THR A 415 1.83 -5.01 -27.77
N ALA A 416 2.52 -4.10 -28.47
CA ALA A 416 3.98 -4.08 -28.53
C ALA A 416 4.60 -3.76 -27.16
N LEU A 417 4.10 -2.74 -26.45
CA LEU A 417 4.59 -2.40 -25.11
C LEU A 417 4.41 -3.58 -24.13
N ILE A 418 3.28 -4.28 -24.19
CA ILE A 418 3.03 -5.46 -23.35
C ILE A 418 4.07 -6.54 -23.63
N ALA A 419 4.32 -6.85 -24.90
CA ALA A 419 5.30 -7.87 -25.29
C ALA A 419 6.71 -7.48 -24.82
N ASP A 420 7.14 -6.26 -25.09
CA ASP A 420 8.47 -5.78 -24.74
C ASP A 420 8.65 -5.66 -23.22
N TYR A 421 7.60 -5.30 -22.46
CA TYR A 421 7.63 -5.28 -20.99
C TYR A 421 7.76 -6.68 -20.40
N ILE A 422 7.10 -7.69 -20.99
CA ILE A 422 7.28 -9.09 -20.58
C ILE A 422 8.72 -9.53 -20.88
N GLU A 423 9.26 -9.21 -22.05
CA GLU A 423 10.66 -9.52 -22.38
C GLU A 423 11.66 -8.79 -21.49
N TRP A 424 11.37 -7.53 -21.14
CA TRP A 424 12.14 -6.78 -20.16
C TRP A 424 12.20 -7.57 -18.85
N MET A 425 11.04 -7.88 -18.27
CA MET A 425 10.95 -8.53 -16.96
C MET A 425 11.52 -9.94 -16.94
N THR A 426 11.43 -10.69 -18.04
CA THR A 426 11.80 -12.12 -18.07
C THR A 426 13.16 -12.42 -18.68
N LYS A 427 13.67 -11.57 -19.58
CA LYS A 427 14.91 -11.81 -20.35
C LYS A 427 15.96 -10.73 -20.10
N GLU A 428 15.62 -9.45 -20.14
CA GLU A 428 16.61 -8.37 -19.95
C GLU A 428 17.14 -8.30 -18.52
N THR A 429 16.28 -8.52 -17.53
CA THR A 429 16.65 -8.55 -16.10
C THR A 429 17.68 -9.63 -15.77
N ILE A 430 17.62 -10.78 -16.45
CA ILE A 430 18.60 -11.87 -16.34
C ILE A 430 19.78 -11.75 -17.31
N GLY A 431 19.83 -10.68 -18.12
CA GLY A 431 20.96 -10.35 -19.00
C GLY A 431 20.95 -11.02 -20.37
N ALA A 432 19.80 -11.51 -20.85
CA ALA A 432 19.70 -12.21 -22.14
C ALA A 432 19.63 -11.28 -23.38
N GLU A 433 19.57 -9.95 -23.19
CA GLU A 433 19.64 -8.95 -24.27
C GLU A 433 18.62 -9.16 -25.40
N ALA A 434 17.39 -9.54 -25.05
CA ALA A 434 16.35 -9.88 -26.02
C ALA A 434 15.75 -8.68 -26.76
N LEU A 435 15.75 -7.50 -26.14
CA LEU A 435 15.13 -6.31 -26.73
C LEU A 435 16.10 -5.61 -27.71
N PRO A 436 15.56 -4.98 -28.77
CA PRO A 436 16.29 -4.01 -29.57
C PRO A 436 16.91 -2.92 -28.69
N ARG A 437 18.03 -2.35 -29.15
CA ARG A 437 18.81 -1.38 -28.37
C ARG A 437 17.97 -0.18 -27.92
N GLU A 438 17.17 0.38 -28.81
CA GLU A 438 16.37 1.57 -28.54
C GLU A 438 15.23 1.29 -27.57
N CYS A 439 14.58 0.12 -27.70
CA CYS A 439 13.60 -0.34 -26.70
C CYS A 439 14.27 -0.49 -25.33
N ARG A 440 15.44 -1.14 -25.27
CA ARG A 440 16.18 -1.32 -24.03
C ARG A 440 16.57 0.00 -23.39
N GLU A 441 17.10 0.95 -24.16
CA GLU A 441 17.44 2.30 -23.68
C GLU A 441 16.21 3.04 -23.12
N TRP A 442 15.03 2.85 -23.74
CA TRP A 442 13.78 3.38 -23.22
C TRP A 442 13.38 2.76 -21.88
N PHE A 443 13.43 1.42 -21.76
CA PHE A 443 13.14 0.72 -20.50
C PHE A 443 14.11 1.14 -19.40
N GLU A 444 15.40 1.26 -19.71
CA GLU A 444 16.41 1.73 -18.76
C GLU A 444 16.14 3.14 -18.24
N SER A 445 15.54 3.99 -19.07
CA SER A 445 15.26 5.39 -18.72
C SER A 445 13.91 5.61 -18.03
N ASN A 446 12.92 4.74 -18.28
CA ASN A 446 11.52 4.99 -17.88
C ASN A 446 10.94 3.94 -16.92
N ILE A 447 11.56 2.77 -16.82
CA ILE A 447 11.06 1.62 -16.05
C ILE A 447 12.10 1.13 -15.06
N ALA A 448 13.34 0.91 -15.52
CA ALA A 448 14.38 0.26 -14.74
C ALA A 448 14.75 1.03 -13.46
N PRO A 449 15.41 0.35 -12.50
CA PRO A 449 16.06 1.03 -11.39
C PRO A 449 17.09 2.04 -11.86
N ASP A 450 17.32 3.07 -11.04
CA ASP A 450 18.46 3.94 -11.25
C ASP A 450 19.76 3.17 -10.94
N LYS A 451 20.52 2.88 -12.00
CA LYS A 451 21.80 2.18 -11.93
C LYS A 451 22.83 2.87 -11.03
N THR A 452 22.70 4.17 -10.77
CA THR A 452 23.65 4.89 -9.92
C THR A 452 23.37 4.73 -8.44
N GLN A 453 22.14 4.37 -8.09
CA GLN A 453 21.68 4.21 -6.72
C GLN A 453 22.08 2.84 -6.15
N PRO A 454 22.14 2.70 -4.81
CA PRO A 454 22.23 1.40 -4.17
C PRO A 454 21.11 0.46 -4.61
N TRP A 455 21.35 -0.85 -4.49
CA TRP A 455 20.29 -1.84 -4.57
C TRP A 455 19.40 -1.66 -3.33
N LEU A 456 18.14 -1.25 -3.54
CA LEU A 456 17.19 -0.97 -2.46
C LEU A 456 16.09 -2.04 -2.39
N PRO A 457 15.77 -2.57 -1.20
CA PRO A 457 14.65 -3.49 -1.01
C PRO A 457 13.30 -2.86 -1.41
N PRO A 458 12.46 -3.53 -2.22
CA PRO A 458 11.16 -3.01 -2.65
C PRO A 458 10.23 -2.60 -1.51
N GLU A 459 10.28 -3.31 -0.38
CA GLU A 459 9.40 -3.11 0.77
C GLU A 459 9.57 -1.74 1.47
N TYR A 460 10.67 -1.03 1.20
CA TYR A 460 10.93 0.29 1.80
C TYR A 460 10.40 1.46 0.97
N ARG A 461 10.06 1.26 -0.30
CA ARG A 461 9.80 2.36 -1.25
C ARG A 461 8.54 3.17 -0.93
N HIS A 462 7.50 2.51 -0.44
CA HIS A 462 6.23 3.14 -0.07
C HIS A 462 6.17 3.58 1.40
N LYS A 463 7.27 3.43 2.16
CA LYS A 463 7.31 3.78 3.57
C LYS A 463 7.63 5.27 3.74
N THR A 464 6.88 5.94 4.61
CA THR A 464 7.18 7.32 5.03
C THR A 464 8.49 7.37 5.82
N ALA A 465 9.12 8.54 5.89
CA ALA A 465 10.34 8.75 6.69
C ALA A 465 10.16 8.33 8.16
N ARG A 466 8.97 8.53 8.74
CA ARG A 466 8.64 8.09 10.10
C ARG A 466 8.62 6.56 10.21
N GLN A 467 7.98 5.87 9.27
CA GLN A 467 7.95 4.41 9.24
C GLN A 467 9.35 3.83 9.04
N LEU A 468 10.15 4.40 8.14
CA LEU A 468 11.54 4.02 7.94
C LEU A 468 12.38 4.22 9.21
N ALA A 469 12.21 5.33 9.93
CA ALA A 469 12.91 5.57 11.19
C ALA A 469 12.52 4.56 12.28
N GLN A 470 11.25 4.17 12.33
CA GLN A 470 10.75 3.12 13.23
C GLN A 470 11.38 1.76 12.91
N ILE A 471 11.32 1.34 11.64
CA ILE A 471 11.95 0.09 11.17
C ILE A 471 13.46 0.10 11.46
N ARG A 472 14.13 1.24 11.25
CA ARG A 472 15.56 1.39 11.57
C ARG A 472 15.83 1.17 13.07
N SER A 473 14.96 1.67 13.94
CA SER A 473 15.07 1.47 15.40
C SER A 473 14.91 0.00 15.78
N GLU A 474 13.92 -0.68 15.20
CA GLU A 474 13.65 -2.10 15.43
C GLU A 474 14.80 -2.98 14.94
N LEU A 475 15.30 -2.71 13.73
CA LEU A 475 16.48 -3.39 13.18
C LEU A 475 17.69 -3.16 14.08
N ARG A 476 17.92 -1.96 14.62
CA ARG A 476 19.06 -1.70 15.51
C ARG A 476 19.06 -2.59 16.76
N ALA A 477 17.90 -3.04 17.25
CA ALA A 477 17.81 -3.94 18.40
C ALA A 477 18.16 -5.41 18.09
N GLN A 478 18.23 -5.80 16.81
CA GLN A 478 18.54 -7.17 16.39
C GLN A 478 20.06 -7.44 16.38
N ALA A 479 20.45 -8.72 16.35
CA ALA A 479 21.86 -9.12 16.25
C ALA A 479 22.49 -8.74 14.89
N ASP A 480 23.80 -8.48 14.85
CA ASP A 480 24.54 -8.20 13.62
C ASP A 480 24.45 -9.38 12.63
N SER A 481 23.91 -9.13 11.44
CA SER A 481 23.89 -10.02 10.28
C SER A 481 24.09 -9.20 9.01
N ALA A 482 24.55 -9.82 7.93
CA ALA A 482 24.76 -9.13 6.66
C ALA A 482 23.46 -8.51 6.11
N ASP A 483 22.35 -9.27 6.13
CA ASP A 483 21.04 -8.79 5.69
C ASP A 483 20.53 -7.62 6.55
N ARG A 484 20.68 -7.68 7.88
CA ARG A 484 20.29 -6.58 8.76
C ARG A 484 21.09 -5.32 8.46
N LEU A 485 22.42 -5.44 8.31
CA LEU A 485 23.29 -4.30 8.03
C LEU A 485 23.00 -3.70 6.64
N TYR A 486 22.74 -4.55 5.64
CA TYR A 486 22.24 -4.12 4.33
C TYR A 486 20.96 -3.30 4.45
N ARG A 487 19.96 -3.82 5.17
CA ARG A 487 18.68 -3.13 5.40
C ARG A 487 18.86 -1.79 6.12
N LEU A 488 19.73 -1.74 7.14
CA LEU A 488 20.08 -0.49 7.83
C LEU A 488 20.77 0.52 6.88
N GLY A 489 21.66 0.06 6.01
CA GLY A 489 22.30 0.88 4.99
C GLY A 489 21.28 1.44 3.99
N ALA A 490 20.37 0.61 3.49
CA ALA A 490 19.30 1.01 2.57
C ALA A 490 18.37 2.05 3.20
N ILE A 491 17.97 1.86 4.46
CA ILE A 491 17.12 2.84 5.16
C ILE A 491 17.88 4.15 5.41
N SER A 492 19.16 4.09 5.78
CA SER A 492 19.97 5.29 6.00
C SER A 492 20.15 6.08 4.69
N TRP A 493 20.37 5.38 3.57
CA TRP A 493 20.38 5.98 2.24
C TRP A 493 19.05 6.70 1.92
N LEU A 494 17.92 6.02 2.12
CA LEU A 494 16.59 6.58 1.87
C LEU A 494 16.28 7.80 2.75
N LEU A 495 16.76 7.81 4.01
CA LEU A 495 16.56 8.91 4.95
C LEU A 495 17.53 10.07 4.76
N ALA A 496 18.67 9.85 4.07
CA ALA A 496 19.73 10.83 3.95
C ALA A 496 19.27 12.14 3.32
N LYS A 497 18.39 12.11 2.30
CA LYS A 497 17.94 13.31 1.57
C LYS A 497 19.08 14.23 1.12
N GLY A 498 20.24 13.67 0.79
CA GLY A 498 21.45 14.40 0.41
C GLY A 498 22.37 14.81 1.57
N ASP A 499 22.07 14.44 2.82
CA ASP A 499 22.97 14.61 3.96
C ASP A 499 24.21 13.72 3.79
N PRO A 500 25.42 14.30 3.64
CA PRO A 500 26.65 13.53 3.48
C PRO A 500 26.93 12.59 4.66
N ALA A 501 26.54 12.95 5.89
CA ALA A 501 26.79 12.13 7.07
C ALA A 501 25.97 10.83 7.04
N GLU A 502 24.70 10.91 6.65
CA GLU A 502 23.85 9.72 6.51
C GLU A 502 24.24 8.87 5.29
N ILE A 503 24.76 9.49 4.22
CA ILE A 503 25.34 8.74 3.08
C ILE A 503 26.57 7.95 3.51
N VAL A 504 27.47 8.55 4.30
CA VAL A 504 28.63 7.84 4.87
C VAL A 504 28.17 6.69 5.77
N ASN A 505 27.19 6.94 6.63
CA ASN A 505 26.60 5.90 7.49
C ASN A 505 26.00 4.73 6.68
N ALA A 506 25.33 5.03 5.56
CA ALA A 506 24.84 4.00 4.65
C ALA A 506 25.99 3.17 4.06
N GLY A 507 27.07 3.82 3.61
CA GLY A 507 28.29 3.18 3.13
C GLY A 507 28.92 2.24 4.16
N ASP A 508 29.10 2.72 5.39
CA ASP A 508 29.67 1.93 6.50
C ASP A 508 28.82 0.69 6.80
N CYS A 509 27.48 0.82 6.77
CA CYS A 509 26.58 -0.31 6.95
C CYS A 509 26.74 -1.35 5.83
N PHE A 510 26.81 -0.93 4.56
CA PHE A 510 27.01 -1.84 3.44
C PHE A 510 28.39 -2.52 3.47
N GLU A 511 29.46 -1.79 3.78
CA GLU A 511 30.80 -2.37 3.89
C GLU A 511 30.90 -3.40 5.03
N ARG A 512 30.29 -3.11 6.18
CA ARG A 512 30.19 -4.09 7.27
C ARG A 512 29.37 -5.32 6.87
N ALA A 513 28.30 -5.15 6.09
CA ALA A 513 27.53 -6.27 5.57
C ALA A 513 28.38 -7.15 4.63
N VAL A 514 29.16 -6.54 3.73
CA VAL A 514 30.11 -7.24 2.84
C VAL A 514 31.22 -7.95 3.63
N ASN A 515 31.67 -7.38 4.76
CA ASN A 515 32.66 -8.02 5.61
C ASN A 515 32.10 -9.24 6.37
N LEU A 516 30.83 -9.21 6.75
CA LEU A 516 30.17 -10.36 7.38
C LEU A 516 29.84 -11.47 6.36
N SER A 517 29.39 -11.10 5.16
CA SER A 517 29.04 -12.03 4.08
C SER A 517 29.61 -11.51 2.76
N PRO A 518 30.82 -11.95 2.39
CA PRO A 518 31.53 -11.53 1.19
C PRO A 518 30.78 -11.71 -0.13
N ASP A 519 29.81 -12.61 -0.15
CA ASP A 519 28.94 -13.02 -1.24
C ASP A 519 27.54 -12.37 -1.17
N HIS A 520 27.30 -11.46 -0.22
CA HIS A 520 26.01 -10.78 -0.11
C HIS A 520 25.86 -9.69 -1.18
N THR A 521 25.38 -10.13 -2.33
CA THR A 521 25.30 -9.41 -3.60
C THR A 521 24.65 -8.03 -3.51
N PRO A 522 23.48 -7.86 -2.84
CA PRO A 522 22.90 -6.53 -2.69
C PRO A 522 23.84 -5.55 -1.98
N SER A 523 24.57 -6.00 -0.95
CA SER A 523 25.53 -5.13 -0.25
C SER A 523 26.76 -4.80 -1.06
N VAL A 524 27.28 -5.76 -1.85
CA VAL A 524 28.47 -5.51 -2.70
C VAL A 524 28.16 -4.42 -3.72
N TYR A 525 27.01 -4.52 -4.39
CA TYR A 525 26.57 -3.48 -5.33
C TYR A 525 26.34 -2.15 -4.63
N SER A 526 25.59 -2.16 -3.53
CA SER A 526 25.23 -0.96 -2.79
C SER A 526 26.44 -0.23 -2.21
N ALA A 527 27.44 -0.94 -1.69
CA ALA A 527 28.69 -0.34 -1.23
C ALA A 527 29.45 0.35 -2.39
N ALA A 528 29.50 -0.27 -3.57
CA ALA A 528 30.13 0.32 -4.74
C ALA A 528 29.41 1.59 -5.21
N ALA A 529 28.07 1.54 -5.28
CA ALA A 529 27.24 2.69 -5.64
C ALA A 529 27.40 3.86 -4.64
N VAL A 530 27.38 3.61 -3.33
CA VAL A 530 27.62 4.65 -2.32
C VAL A 530 29.04 5.23 -2.45
N ASN A 531 30.06 4.39 -2.66
CA ASN A 531 31.43 4.87 -2.86
C ASN A 531 31.56 5.75 -4.12
N MET A 532 30.82 5.46 -5.19
CA MET A 532 30.72 6.32 -6.36
C MET A 532 30.10 7.68 -6.01
N HIS A 533 29.01 7.70 -5.25
CA HIS A 533 28.37 8.94 -4.77
C HIS A 533 29.28 9.76 -3.83
N LEU A 534 30.12 9.10 -3.04
CA LEU A 534 31.13 9.72 -2.19
C LEU A 534 32.41 10.12 -2.95
N GLN A 535 32.44 10.00 -4.28
CA GLN A 535 33.59 10.28 -5.15
C GLN A 535 34.84 9.44 -4.84
N ARG A 536 34.64 8.28 -4.20
CA ARG A 536 35.70 7.31 -3.92
C ARG A 536 35.79 6.31 -5.08
N TYR A 537 36.11 6.83 -6.27
CA TYR A 537 35.99 6.10 -7.54
C TYR A 537 36.78 4.77 -7.58
N GLN A 538 37.97 4.72 -6.99
CA GLN A 538 38.77 3.49 -6.96
C GLN A 538 38.05 2.37 -6.17
N GLN A 539 37.50 2.70 -5.01
CA GLN A 539 36.74 1.75 -4.19
C GLN A 539 35.44 1.31 -4.89
N ALA A 540 34.78 2.23 -5.60
CA ALA A 540 33.62 1.92 -6.42
C ALA A 540 33.97 0.94 -7.55
N ILE A 541 35.05 1.17 -8.30
CA ILE A 541 35.52 0.28 -9.37
C ILE A 541 35.82 -1.12 -8.82
N ASP A 542 36.52 -1.21 -7.69
CA ASP A 542 36.87 -2.48 -7.09
C ASP A 542 35.62 -3.23 -6.59
N GLY A 543 34.65 -2.52 -6.00
CA GLY A 543 33.37 -3.07 -5.57
C GLY A 543 32.51 -3.57 -6.75
N PHE A 544 32.39 -2.80 -7.83
CA PHE A 544 31.64 -3.22 -9.01
C PHE A 544 32.31 -4.38 -9.74
N ARG A 545 33.65 -4.44 -9.82
CA ARG A 545 34.35 -5.60 -10.37
C ARG A 545 34.06 -6.86 -9.55
N ARG A 546 34.16 -6.77 -8.23
CA ARG A 546 33.80 -7.87 -7.32
C ARG A 546 32.35 -8.30 -7.49
N PHE A 547 31.41 -7.35 -7.66
CA PHE A 547 30.02 -7.67 -7.96
C PHE A 547 29.90 -8.53 -9.22
N THR A 548 30.57 -8.16 -10.31
CA THR A 548 30.53 -8.91 -11.57
C THR A 548 31.23 -10.28 -11.50
N GLU A 549 32.17 -10.46 -10.58
CA GLU A 549 32.80 -11.77 -10.32
C GLU A 549 31.83 -12.72 -9.58
N LEU A 550 31.05 -12.19 -8.63
CA LEU A 550 30.03 -12.94 -7.90
C LEU A 550 28.78 -13.22 -8.74
N HIS A 551 28.35 -12.23 -9.52
CA HIS A 551 27.18 -12.26 -10.39
C HIS A 551 27.55 -11.81 -11.81
N PRO A 552 28.01 -12.75 -12.65
CA PRO A 552 28.51 -12.42 -13.99
C PRO A 552 27.42 -12.09 -15.01
N ALA A 553 26.15 -12.37 -14.68
CA ALA A 553 25.01 -12.18 -15.56
C ALA A 553 23.90 -11.37 -14.88
N GLY A 554 22.97 -10.86 -15.68
CA GLY A 554 21.88 -10.01 -15.21
C GLY A 554 22.03 -8.54 -15.61
N TRP A 555 20.94 -7.80 -15.47
CA TRP A 555 20.91 -6.37 -15.73
C TRP A 555 21.88 -5.59 -14.83
N TRP A 556 21.88 -5.87 -13.52
CA TRP A 556 22.79 -5.24 -12.56
C TRP A 556 24.27 -5.49 -12.88
N ALA A 557 24.62 -6.69 -13.38
CA ALA A 557 25.99 -7.00 -13.79
C ALA A 557 26.43 -6.14 -14.97
N ARG A 558 25.58 -5.99 -15.99
CA ARG A 558 25.84 -5.08 -17.12
C ARG A 558 26.02 -3.64 -16.67
N LYS A 559 25.16 -3.17 -15.76
CA LYS A 559 25.26 -1.80 -15.21
C LYS A 559 26.52 -1.60 -14.38
N ALA A 560 26.95 -2.59 -13.60
CA ALA A 560 28.22 -2.54 -12.88
C ALA A 560 29.42 -2.39 -13.82
N VAL A 561 29.43 -3.11 -14.96
CA VAL A 561 30.47 -2.97 -16.00
C VAL A 561 30.44 -1.57 -16.63
N GLU A 562 29.26 -1.05 -16.94
CA GLU A 562 29.07 0.29 -17.50
C GLU A 562 29.60 1.38 -16.55
N LEU A 563 29.25 1.31 -15.26
CA LEU A 563 29.68 2.25 -14.23
C LEU A 563 31.18 2.14 -13.94
N CYS A 564 31.73 0.93 -13.97
CA CYS A 564 33.19 0.71 -13.91
C CYS A 564 33.93 1.46 -15.02
N ALA A 565 33.36 1.48 -16.23
CA ALA A 565 33.97 2.18 -17.37
C ALA A 565 33.85 3.71 -17.22
N GLY A 566 32.73 4.20 -16.69
CA GLY A 566 32.49 5.63 -16.46
C GLY A 566 33.27 6.26 -15.29
N CYS A 567 33.75 5.44 -14.34
CA CYS A 567 34.56 5.89 -13.20
C CYS A 567 36.08 5.96 -13.49
N ARG A 568 36.53 5.47 -14.64
CA ARG A 568 37.92 5.56 -15.11
C ARG A 568 38.15 6.87 -15.85
#